data_AF-A0A1M7T6D5-F1
#
_entry.id   AF-A0A1M7T6D5-F1
#
_cell.length_a   1.000
_cell.length_b   1.000
_cell.length_c   1.000
_cell.angle_alpha   90.00
_cell.angle_beta   90.00
_cell.angle_gamma   90.00
#
_symmetry.space_group_name_H-M   'P 1'
#
loop_
_entity.id
_entity.type
_entity.pdbx_description
1 polymer ?
#
loop_
_entity_poly.entity_id
_entity_poly.type
_entity_poly.pdbx_seq_one_letter_code
_entity_poly.pdbx_strand_id
1 'polypeptide(L)' 'MRIEQRLSKLEAKVPAGDDWKVFRVIGDSAEECQAAIDGLIASGEARESDQFVCRVIIDPVVRRSNFEKH' A
#
# COMPACT_ATOMS: atom_id res chain seq x y z
N MET A 1 -9.85 -26.98 -18.68
CA MET A 1 -10.08 -26.27 -17.41
C MET A 1 -10.20 -24.78 -17.70
N ARG A 2 -11.37 -24.18 -17.43
CA ARG A 2 -11.62 -22.74 -17.66
C ARG A 2 -11.01 -21.92 -16.52
N ILE A 3 -10.51 -20.72 -16.84
CA ILE A 3 -9.90 -19.76 -15.91
C ILE A 3 -10.81 -19.52 -14.69
N GLU A 4 -12.12 -19.50 -14.92
CA GLU A 4 -13.17 -19.33 -13.90
C GLU A 4 -13.07 -20.33 -12.74
N GLN A 5 -12.77 -21.60 -13.02
CA GLN A 5 -12.65 -22.64 -11.99
C GLN A 5 -11.34 -22.55 -11.19
N ARG A 6 -10.31 -21.90 -11.75
CA ARG A 6 -9.05 -21.65 -11.04
C ARG A 6 -9.21 -20.49 -10.07
N LEU A 7 -9.99 -19.46 -10.45
CA LEU A 7 -10.29 -18.30 -9.60
C LEU A 7 -11.11 -18.72 -8.38
N SER A 8 -12.23 -19.45 -8.56
CA SER A 8 -13.05 -19.91 -7.42
C SER A 8 -12.29 -20.78 -6.43
N LYS A 9 -11.31 -21.58 -6.88
CA LYS A 9 -10.49 -22.40 -5.97
C LYS A 9 -9.44 -21.59 -5.20
N LEU A 10 -8.99 -20.46 -5.74
CA LEU A 10 -8.08 -19.55 -5.04
C LEU A 10 -8.87 -18.72 -4.02
N GLU A 11 -10.04 -18.22 -4.40
CA GLU A 11 -10.92 -17.45 -3.51
C GLU A 11 -11.47 -18.31 -2.36
N ALA A 12 -11.82 -19.57 -2.62
CA ALA A 12 -12.28 -20.50 -1.58
C ALA A 12 -11.19 -20.93 -0.58
N LYS A 13 -9.91 -20.71 -0.90
CA LYS A 13 -8.77 -20.95 0.02
C LYS A 13 -8.43 -19.72 0.85
N VAL A 14 -8.99 -18.56 0.52
CA VAL A 14 -8.88 -17.37 1.37
C VAL A 14 -9.84 -17.60 2.55
N PRO A 15 -9.34 -17.66 3.79
CA PRO A 15 -10.21 -17.79 4.95
C PRO A 15 -11.19 -16.60 4.98
N ALA A 16 -12.49 -16.90 5.01
CA ALA A 16 -13.57 -15.91 4.99
C ALA A 16 -13.65 -15.02 6.24
N GLY A 17 -12.73 -15.19 7.20
CA GLY A 17 -12.63 -14.41 8.43
C GLY A 17 -11.43 -13.47 8.49
N ASP A 18 -10.61 -13.42 7.44
CA ASP A 18 -9.55 -12.43 7.35
C ASP A 18 -10.14 -11.12 6.79
N ASP A 19 -10.71 -10.32 7.70
CA ASP A 19 -10.87 -8.87 7.54
C ASP A 19 -9.47 -8.24 7.44
N TRP A 20 -8.71 -8.56 6.39
CA TRP A 20 -7.47 -7.87 6.08
C TRP A 20 -7.83 -6.44 5.73
N LYS A 21 -7.79 -5.57 6.72
CA LYS A 21 -7.88 -4.14 6.52
C LYS A 21 -6.59 -3.71 5.83
N VAL A 22 -6.65 -3.62 4.50
CA VAL A 22 -5.52 -3.14 3.69
C VAL A 22 -5.53 -1.62 3.74
N PHE A 23 -4.48 -1.03 4.33
CA PHE A 23 -4.30 0.41 4.38
C PHE A 23 -3.55 0.86 3.12
N ARG A 24 -4.19 1.75 2.35
CA ARG A 24 -3.54 2.40 1.21
C ARG A 24 -2.92 3.71 1.67
N VAL A 25 -1.61 3.83 1.51
CA VAL A 25 -0.85 5.02 1.87
C VAL A 25 -0.32 5.66 0.60
N ILE A 26 -0.51 6.97 0.45
CA ILE A 26 -0.06 7.73 -0.71
C ILE A 26 0.97 8.74 -0.23
N GLY A 27 2.13 8.77 -0.88
CA GLY A 27 3.20 9.74 -0.62
C GLY A 27 3.98 10.04 -1.88
N ASP A 28 4.85 11.04 -1.85
CA ASP A 28 5.73 11.38 -2.98
C ASP A 28 7.06 10.60 -2.93
N SER A 29 7.29 9.87 -1.83
CA SER A 29 8.47 9.06 -1.58
C SER A 29 8.18 7.85 -0.68
N ALA A 30 9.11 6.89 -0.65
CA ALA A 30 9.01 5.74 0.25
C ALA A 30 9.11 6.14 1.73
N GLU A 31 9.88 7.18 2.03
CA GLU A 31 10.05 7.72 3.39
C GLU A 31 8.74 8.34 3.90
N GLU A 32 8.03 9.10 3.06
CA GLU A 32 6.72 9.65 3.43
C GLU A 32 5.66 8.58 3.61
N CYS A 33 5.67 7.55 2.77
CA CYS A 33 4.82 6.38 2.98
C CYS A 33 5.10 5.73 4.34
N GLN A 34 6.37 5.55 4.70
CA GLN A 34 6.71 4.93 5.98
C GLN A 34 6.27 5.81 7.16
N ALA A 35 6.51 7.12 7.11
CA ALA A 35 6.07 8.04 8.15
C ALA A 35 4.53 8.04 8.32
N ALA A 36 3.79 7.92 7.23
CA ALA A 36 2.33 7.80 7.28
C ALA A 36 1.86 6.44 7.84
N ILE A 37 2.57 5.34 7.54
CA ILE A 37 2.32 4.03 8.17
C ILE A 37 2.56 4.12 9.69
N ASP A 38 3.71 4.67 10.09
CA ASP A 38 4.07 4.83 11.49
C ASP A 38 3.06 5.71 12.23
N GLY A 39 2.55 6.76 11.59
CA GLY A 39 1.48 7.61 12.12
C GLY A 39 0.17 6.86 12.36
N LEU A 40 -0.25 5.99 11.44
CA LEU A 40 -1.46 5.17 11.57
C LEU A 40 -1.34 4.12 12.68
N ILE A 41 -0.14 3.57 12.88
CA ILE A 41 0.14 2.62 13.96
C ILE A 41 0.15 3.36 15.30
N ALA A 42 0.82 4.51 15.38
CA ALA A 42 0.88 5.32 16.59
C ALA A 42 -0.49 5.86 17.02
N SER A 43 -1.39 6.15 16.07
CA SER A 43 -2.78 6.56 16.38
C SER A 43 -3.69 5.41 16.79
N GLY A 44 -3.25 4.16 16.62
CA GLY A 44 -4.03 2.94 16.87
C GLY A 44 -5.08 2.64 15.79
N GLU A 45 -5.05 3.38 14.67
CA GLU A 45 -5.94 3.14 13.54
C GLU A 45 -5.56 1.92 12.71
N ALA A 46 -4.27 1.55 12.76
CA ALA A 46 -3.69 0.36 12.16
C ALA A 46 -2.80 -0.41 13.16
N ARG A 47 -2.59 -1.70 12.90
CA ARG A 47 -1.64 -2.56 13.61
C ARG A 47 -0.40 -2.78 12.75
N GLU A 48 0.73 -3.08 13.39
CA GLU A 48 1.97 -3.45 12.68
C GLU A 48 1.81 -4.70 11.81
N SER A 49 0.87 -5.58 12.18
CA SER A 49 0.53 -6.79 11.42
C SER A 49 -0.42 -6.55 10.25
N ASP A 50 -0.99 -5.34 10.12
CA ASP A 50 -1.88 -5.02 9.02
C ASP A 50 -1.09 -4.86 7.71
N GLN A 51 -1.78 -5.04 6.57
CA GLN A 51 -1.14 -4.89 5.27
C GLN A 51 -1.20 -3.44 4.81
N PHE A 52 -0.04 -2.89 4.48
CA PHE A 52 0.09 -1.55 3.93
C PHE A 52 0.50 -1.61 2.46
N VAL A 53 -0.21 -0.88 1.61
CA VAL A 53 0.14 -0.68 0.21
C VAL A 53 0.52 0.78 0.02
N CYS A 54 1.83 1.04 -0.08
CA CYS A 54 2.35 2.35 -0.43
C CYS A 54 2.23 2.58 -1.94
N ARG A 55 1.65 3.72 -2.32
CA ARG A 55 1.61 4.21 -3.70
C ARG A 55 2.36 5.53 -3.77
N VAL A 56 3.54 5.48 -4.37
CA VAL A 56 4.32 6.67 -4.65
C VAL A 56 3.76 7.36 -5.90
N ILE A 57 3.27 8.60 -5.76
CA ILE A 57 2.88 9.42 -6.91
C ILE A 57 4.10 10.25 -7.30
N ILE A 58 4.71 9.95 -8.44
CA ILE A 58 5.80 10.76 -8.96
C ILE A 58 5.16 11.86 -9.81
N ASP A 59 5.00 13.05 -9.23
CA ASP A 59 4.64 14.23 -10.01
C ASP A 59 5.84 14.65 -10.90
N PRO A 60 5.67 14.71 -12.24
CA PRO A 60 6.78 15.01 -13.15
C PRO A 60 7.24 16.48 -13.08
N VAL A 61 6.51 17.39 -12.42
CA VAL A 61 6.87 18.81 -12.31
C VAL A 61 7.97 19.02 -11.26
N VAL A 62 7.94 18.25 -10.16
CA VAL A 62 8.91 18.38 -9.05
C VAL A 62 10.33 17.93 -9.44
N ARG A 63 10.47 17.08 -10.47
CA ARG A 63 11.79 16.66 -10.98
C ARG A 63 12.62 17.77 -11.60
N ARG A 64 12.02 18.90 -12.03
CA ARG A 64 12.80 20.00 -12.63
C ARG A 64 13.60 20.79 -11.61
N SER A 65 13.16 20.87 -10.36
CA SER A 65 13.86 21.69 -9.34
C SER A 65 15.07 21.00 -8.71
N ASN A 66 15.17 19.67 -8.80
CA ASN A 66 16.31 18.91 -8.25
C ASN A 66 17.42 18.60 -9.27
N PHE A 67 17.23 18.91 -10.56
CA PHE A 67 18.25 18.67 -11.58
C PHE A 67 19.16 19.89 -11.86
N GLU A 68 18.83 21.07 -11.34
CA GLU A 68 19.58 22.33 -11.53
C GLU A 68 20.62 22.64 -10.44
N LYS A 69 20.92 21.68 -9.55
CA LYS A 69 21.92 21.86 -8.47
C LYS A 69 23.13 20.89 -8.55
N HIS A 70 23.54 20.49 -9.76
CA HIS A 70 24.80 19.79 -9.96
C HIS A 70 25.68 20.47 -11.01
#